data_AF-A0A1A6AIX5-F1
#
_entry.id   AF-A0A1A6AIX5-F1
#
_cell.length_a   1.000
_cell.length_b   1.000
_cell.length_c   1.000
_cell.angle_alpha   90.00
_cell.angle_beta   90.00
_cell.angle_gamma   90.00
#
_symmetry.space_group_name_H-M   'P 1'
#
loop_
_entity.id
_entity.type
_entity.pdbx_description
1 polymer ?
#
loop_
_entity_poly.entity_id
_entity_poly.type
_entity_poly.pdbx_seq_one_letter_code
_entity_poly.pdbx_strand_id
1 'polypeptide(L)'
;MKLHEYLSQLDIRAIEIIGNNLEVIDNYDMKEKFSKSYMIKLIVNDRLLNANYLYKLLDNKAKVEFDYEVLENIKKITFGINVKNQNNIDQLAKCGLIFDGQHIPEDLRKLLINRYRKELVVNLKNPVIYNKHTPFLKLILFVSRIYYNEKVLINTGKLYNYNYKKIIISYLLSKNLITYVENKYITLNINNYDSWIKGKKGIINEFYSYFFKSKSKLKVKELFYRLMSIQVNIEEWIDVKKIKWLLKEYTEEVSFALEIGLIIKCKEDEEYIQLSNEVWNMFSKDTFDKYNNEEIVITPDSEVFISYKDDPLFILMMSQFGKLKNEISNDDYFLVFDISVSSVKSSQIGDYTYKKFLRNLKTRCNNIPDLVCEQLIEVNKKTVSEN
;
A
#
# COMPACT_ATOMS: atom_id res chain seq x y z
N MET A 1 -6.34 19.89 12.06
CA MET A 1 -6.40 20.87 13.16
C MET A 1 -6.06 20.13 14.44
N LYS A 2 -5.18 20.71 15.26
CA LYS A 2 -4.70 20.11 16.53
C LYS A 2 -5.74 20.30 17.64
N LEU A 3 -5.67 19.50 18.70
CA LEU A 3 -6.63 19.55 19.81
C LEU A 3 -6.75 20.95 20.43
N HIS A 4 -5.61 21.62 20.66
CA HIS A 4 -5.59 22.97 21.21
C HIS A 4 -6.36 23.98 20.33
N GLU A 5 -6.26 23.86 19.01
CA GLU A 5 -6.93 24.75 18.05
C GLU A 5 -8.45 24.54 18.09
N TYR A 6 -8.91 23.29 18.18
CA TYR A 6 -10.33 22.95 18.38
C TYR A 6 -10.88 23.54 19.68
N LEU A 7 -10.21 23.28 20.81
CA LEU A 7 -10.67 23.78 22.10
C LEU A 7 -10.66 25.31 22.18
N SER A 8 -9.73 25.98 21.49
CA SER A 8 -9.66 27.44 21.47
C SER A 8 -10.89 28.09 20.81
N GLN A 9 -11.59 27.38 19.93
CA GLN A 9 -12.79 27.87 19.23
C GLN A 9 -14.08 27.68 20.04
N LEU A 10 -14.09 26.77 21.01
CA LEU A 10 -15.27 26.51 21.84
C LEU A 10 -15.53 27.66 22.82
N ASP A 11 -16.78 27.85 23.25
CA ASP A 11 -17.06 28.79 24.33
C ASP A 11 -16.53 28.27 25.69
N ILE A 12 -16.49 29.15 26.69
CA ILE A 12 -15.96 28.78 28.01
C ILE A 12 -16.78 27.67 28.69
N ARG A 13 -18.10 27.61 28.47
CA ARG A 13 -18.98 26.61 29.08
C ARG A 13 -18.70 25.22 28.53
N ALA A 14 -18.47 25.10 27.23
CA ALA A 14 -18.08 23.84 26.60
C ALA A 14 -16.72 23.36 27.13
N ILE A 15 -15.77 24.27 27.37
CA ILE A 15 -14.48 23.95 28.00
C ILE A 15 -14.66 23.49 29.45
N GLU A 16 -15.52 24.14 30.23
CA GLU A 16 -15.86 23.72 31.59
C GLU A 16 -16.48 22.32 31.62
N ILE A 17 -17.41 22.02 30.69
CA ILE A 17 -18.01 20.68 30.57
C ILE A 17 -16.93 19.62 30.30
N ILE A 18 -16.02 19.88 29.37
CA ILE A 18 -14.93 18.94 29.06
C ILE A 18 -13.99 18.78 30.26
N GLY A 19 -13.57 19.89 30.88
CA GLY A 19 -12.68 19.87 32.03
C GLY A 19 -13.28 19.15 33.24
N ASN A 20 -14.58 19.30 33.48
CA ASN A 20 -15.30 18.59 34.54
C ASN A 20 -15.38 17.08 34.27
N ASN A 21 -15.69 16.66 33.03
CA ASN A 21 -15.72 15.25 32.67
C ASN A 21 -14.33 14.59 32.71
N LEU A 22 -13.27 15.36 32.43
CA LEU A 22 -11.89 14.88 32.47
C LEU A 22 -11.19 15.06 33.84
N GLU A 23 -11.92 15.47 34.87
CA GLU A 23 -11.38 15.67 36.23
C GLU A 23 -10.16 16.60 36.25
N VAL A 24 -10.24 17.66 35.44
CA VAL A 24 -9.22 18.71 35.39
C VAL A 24 -9.63 19.90 36.23
N ILE A 25 -10.94 20.08 36.36
CA ILE A 25 -11.58 21.15 37.12
C ILE A 25 -12.35 20.44 38.22
N ASP A 26 -11.85 20.51 39.46
CA ASP A 26 -12.60 20.03 40.61
C ASP A 26 -13.64 21.07 41.01
N ASN A 27 -14.86 20.61 41.32
CA ASN A 27 -15.96 21.46 41.79
C ASN A 27 -15.62 22.28 43.07
N TYR A 28 -14.52 21.95 43.76
CA TYR A 28 -14.08 22.63 44.97
C TYR A 28 -13.22 23.89 44.72
N ASP A 29 -12.61 24.04 43.54
CA ASP A 29 -11.72 25.18 43.20
C ASP A 29 -12.40 26.31 42.41
N MET A 30 -13.75 26.30 42.33
CA MET A 30 -14.53 27.38 41.69
C MET A 30 -14.33 28.78 42.32
N LYS A 31 -13.54 28.91 43.40
CA LYS A 31 -13.14 30.21 43.94
C LYS A 31 -12.02 30.87 43.15
N GLU A 32 -11.22 30.12 42.39
CA GLU A 32 -10.28 30.67 41.41
C GLU A 32 -10.86 30.47 40.00
N LYS A 33 -11.28 31.57 39.36
CA LYS A 33 -11.71 31.54 37.95
C LYS A 33 -10.51 31.19 37.08
N PHE A 34 -10.33 29.91 36.76
CA PHE A 34 -9.34 29.50 35.79
C PHE A 34 -9.61 30.20 34.44
N SER A 35 -8.58 30.80 33.85
CA SER A 35 -8.71 31.33 32.49
C SER A 35 -9.00 30.19 31.51
N LYS A 36 -9.79 30.45 30.46
CA LYS A 36 -10.05 29.49 29.37
C LYS A 36 -8.75 28.86 28.83
N SER A 37 -7.72 29.68 28.64
CA SER A 37 -6.40 29.23 28.16
C SER A 37 -5.76 28.21 29.11
N TYR A 38 -5.84 28.45 30.41
CA TYR A 38 -5.31 27.53 31.42
C TYR A 38 -6.07 26.20 31.45
N MET A 39 -7.40 26.24 31.39
CA MET A 39 -8.23 25.02 31.32
C MET A 39 -7.89 24.19 30.06
N ILE A 40 -7.76 24.84 28.91
CA ILE A 40 -7.35 24.18 27.66
C ILE A 40 -5.98 23.53 27.84
N LYS A 41 -5.00 24.23 28.42
CA LYS A 41 -3.65 23.69 28.65
C LYS A 41 -3.69 22.39 29.46
N LEU A 42 -4.49 22.35 30.52
CA LEU A 42 -4.61 21.16 31.36
C LEU A 42 -5.36 20.02 30.63
N ILE A 43 -6.48 20.30 29.95
CA ILE A 43 -7.21 19.31 29.14
C ILE A 43 -6.30 18.69 28.07
N VAL A 44 -5.50 19.51 27.39
CA VAL A 44 -4.60 19.07 26.31
C VAL A 44 -3.44 18.26 26.89
N ASN A 45 -2.65 18.82 27.81
CA ASN A 45 -1.36 18.25 28.19
C ASN A 45 -1.48 17.18 29.28
N ASP A 46 -2.37 17.38 30.24
CA ASP A 46 -2.41 16.53 31.44
C ASP A 46 -3.41 15.38 31.29
N ARG A 47 -4.30 15.46 30.29
CA ARG A 47 -5.34 14.47 30.00
C ARG A 47 -5.24 13.92 28.58
N LEU A 48 -5.78 14.61 27.59
CA LEU A 48 -6.08 14.01 26.29
C LEU A 48 -4.84 13.67 25.45
N LEU A 49 -3.74 14.43 25.59
CA LEU A 49 -2.45 14.07 24.99
C LEU A 49 -1.52 13.32 25.95
N ASN A 50 -1.94 13.07 27.20
CA ASN A 50 -1.25 12.17 28.11
C ASN A 50 -1.71 10.73 27.84
N ALA A 51 -0.85 9.94 27.21
CA ALA A 51 -1.18 8.56 26.83
C ALA A 51 -1.67 7.71 28.01
N ASN A 52 -1.07 7.85 29.19
CA ASN A 52 -1.47 7.08 30.37
C ASN A 52 -2.90 7.42 30.82
N TYR A 53 -3.26 8.71 30.83
CA TYR A 53 -4.61 9.12 31.18
C TYR A 53 -5.62 8.70 30.13
N LEU A 54 -5.35 9.00 28.84
CA LEU A 54 -6.22 8.62 27.74
C LEU A 54 -6.50 7.11 27.74
N TYR A 55 -5.50 6.30 28.04
CA TYR A 55 -5.65 4.84 28.07
C TYR A 55 -6.50 4.39 29.27
N LYS A 56 -6.29 4.98 30.45
CA LYS A 56 -7.17 4.74 31.61
C LYS A 56 -8.62 5.12 31.31
N LEU A 57 -8.85 6.25 30.65
CA LEU A 57 -10.17 6.69 30.23
C LEU A 57 -10.84 5.67 29.29
N LEU A 58 -10.11 5.16 28.30
CA LEU A 58 -10.62 4.18 27.34
C LEU A 58 -10.72 2.75 27.91
N ASP A 59 -10.08 2.47 29.04
CA ASP A 59 -10.14 1.20 29.78
C ASP A 59 -11.20 1.22 30.89
N ASN A 60 -12.03 2.26 30.98
CA ASN A 60 -12.97 2.49 32.09
C ASN A 60 -12.30 2.44 33.48
N LYS A 61 -11.07 2.94 33.55
CA LYS A 61 -10.31 3.12 34.79
C LYS A 61 -10.24 4.59 35.22
N ALA A 62 -10.99 5.46 34.53
CA ALA A 62 -11.28 6.82 34.94
C ALA A 62 -12.71 6.88 35.50
N LYS A 63 -13.08 7.98 36.16
CA LYS A 63 -14.43 8.15 36.73
C LYS A 63 -15.55 8.19 35.67
N VAL A 64 -15.22 8.64 34.46
CA VAL A 64 -16.13 8.50 33.32
C VAL A 64 -15.97 7.10 32.75
N GLU A 65 -17.02 6.30 32.89
CA GLU A 65 -17.11 4.97 32.31
C GLU A 65 -17.85 5.06 30.97
N PHE A 66 -17.20 4.56 29.92
CA PHE A 66 -17.81 4.38 28.61
C PHE A 66 -18.36 2.97 28.51
N ASP A 67 -19.59 2.83 28.01
CA ASP A 67 -20.05 1.51 27.62
C ASP A 67 -19.22 0.96 26.44
N TYR A 68 -19.33 -0.35 26.21
CA TYR A 68 -18.62 -1.01 25.13
C TYR A 68 -18.94 -0.43 23.74
N GLU A 69 -20.16 0.05 23.52
CA GLU A 69 -20.57 0.60 22.23
C GLU A 69 -19.90 1.95 21.97
N VAL A 70 -19.74 2.80 22.99
CA VAL A 70 -19.01 4.07 22.91
C VAL A 70 -17.54 3.83 22.60
N LEU A 71 -16.91 2.87 23.28
CA LEU A 71 -15.52 2.46 23.03
C LEU A 71 -15.31 1.93 21.61
N GLU A 72 -16.23 1.11 21.12
CA GLU A 72 -16.21 0.64 19.73
C GLU A 72 -16.44 1.78 18.73
N ASN A 73 -17.25 2.78 19.07
CA ASN A 73 -17.53 3.90 18.19
C ASN A 73 -16.34 4.88 18.10
N ILE A 74 -15.65 5.20 19.20
CA ILE A 74 -14.42 6.01 19.12
C ILE A 74 -13.33 5.31 18.32
N LYS A 75 -13.24 3.97 18.41
CA LYS A 75 -12.35 3.16 17.56
C LYS A 75 -12.70 3.29 16.08
N LYS A 76 -13.98 3.12 15.70
CA LYS A 76 -14.46 3.33 14.32
C LYS A 76 -14.15 4.74 13.80
N ILE A 77 -14.45 5.76 14.59
CA ILE A 77 -14.22 7.17 14.24
C ILE A 77 -12.71 7.47 14.11
N THR A 78 -11.86 6.85 14.93
CA THR A 78 -10.38 6.94 14.84
C THR A 78 -9.89 6.55 13.45
N PHE A 79 -10.46 5.50 12.88
CA PHE A 79 -10.20 5.05 11.51
C PHE A 79 -11.15 5.67 10.48
N GLY A 80 -11.89 6.71 10.87
CA GLY A 80 -12.75 7.57 10.06
C GLY A 80 -13.96 6.89 9.44
N ILE A 81 -14.55 5.95 10.18
CA ILE A 81 -15.88 5.44 9.90
C ILE A 81 -16.91 6.27 10.64
N ASN A 82 -17.93 6.70 9.91
CA ASN A 82 -19.03 7.47 10.47
C ASN A 82 -19.96 6.56 11.29
N VAL A 83 -20.29 7.01 12.48
CA VAL A 83 -21.19 6.36 13.42
C VAL A 83 -22.52 7.11 13.42
N LYS A 84 -23.65 6.41 13.62
CA LYS A 84 -24.99 7.05 13.61
C LYS A 84 -25.58 7.30 15.01
N ASN A 85 -25.02 6.69 16.05
CA ASN A 85 -25.53 6.80 17.41
C ASN A 85 -25.16 8.16 18.01
N GLN A 86 -26.11 9.10 18.02
CA GLN A 86 -25.90 10.47 18.50
C GLN A 86 -25.58 10.52 20.00
N ASN A 87 -26.15 9.63 20.82
CA ASN A 87 -25.85 9.59 22.25
C ASN A 87 -24.36 9.29 22.50
N ASN A 88 -23.79 8.34 21.74
CA ASN A 88 -22.38 7.98 21.87
C ASN A 88 -21.48 9.12 21.38
N ILE A 89 -21.89 9.79 20.32
CA ILE A 89 -21.21 11.00 19.80
C ILE A 89 -21.21 12.10 20.87
N ASP A 90 -22.34 12.38 21.49
CA ASP A 90 -22.46 13.43 22.51
C ASP A 90 -21.61 13.12 23.75
N GLN A 91 -21.52 11.85 24.15
CA GLN A 91 -20.64 11.44 25.25
C GLN A 91 -19.16 11.65 24.92
N LEU A 92 -18.72 11.26 23.73
CA LEU A 92 -17.34 11.47 23.28
C LEU A 92 -17.00 12.97 23.15
N ALA A 93 -17.95 13.78 22.66
CA ALA A 93 -17.80 15.23 22.54
C ALA A 93 -17.69 15.90 23.91
N LYS A 94 -18.49 15.47 24.90
CA LYS A 94 -18.40 15.93 26.30
C LYS A 94 -17.05 15.63 26.95
N CYS A 95 -16.31 14.65 26.46
CA CYS A 95 -14.96 14.34 26.91
C CYS A 95 -13.86 14.97 26.04
N GLY A 96 -14.22 15.83 25.07
CA GLY A 96 -13.26 16.46 24.16
C GLY A 96 -12.55 15.49 23.22
N LEU A 97 -13.09 14.27 23.03
CA LEU A 97 -12.49 13.25 22.16
C LEU A 97 -12.83 13.47 20.67
N ILE A 98 -13.99 14.07 20.40
CA ILE A 98 -14.46 14.39 19.05
C ILE A 98 -15.07 15.81 18.99
N PHE A 99 -15.04 16.41 17.80
CA PHE A 99 -15.51 17.76 17.49
C PHE A 99 -16.26 17.76 16.14
N ASP A 100 -17.03 18.81 15.85
CA ASP A 100 -17.72 19.00 14.55
C ASP A 100 -18.44 17.72 14.05
N GLY A 101 -19.26 17.14 14.91
CA GLY A 101 -19.96 15.88 14.64
C GLY A 101 -19.12 14.66 15.00
N GLN A 102 -18.01 14.38 14.31
CA GLN A 102 -17.23 13.13 14.50
C GLN A 102 -15.73 13.28 14.19
N HIS A 103 -15.20 14.50 14.24
CA HIS A 103 -13.80 14.76 13.95
C HIS A 103 -12.92 14.57 15.19
N ILE A 104 -11.95 13.64 15.12
CA ILE A 104 -10.89 13.55 16.14
C ILE A 104 -9.71 14.44 15.72
N PRO A 105 -9.22 15.35 16.59
CA PRO A 105 -8.05 16.18 16.30
C PRO A 105 -6.81 15.35 15.96
N GLU A 106 -5.92 15.89 15.13
CA GLU A 106 -4.87 15.10 14.48
C GLU A 106 -3.87 14.47 15.48
N ASP A 107 -3.46 15.23 16.50
CA ASP A 107 -2.57 14.80 17.57
C ASP A 107 -3.22 13.73 18.45
N LEU A 108 -4.48 13.90 18.83
CA LEU A 108 -5.25 12.90 19.56
C LEU A 108 -5.45 11.62 18.72
N ARG A 109 -5.77 11.77 17.43
CA ARG A 109 -5.97 10.65 16.51
C ARG A 109 -4.72 9.78 16.41
N LYS A 110 -3.53 10.38 16.35
CA LYS A 110 -2.25 9.64 16.35
C LYS A 110 -2.09 8.76 17.59
N LEU A 111 -2.45 9.26 18.78
CA LEU A 111 -2.41 8.49 20.03
C LEU A 111 -3.42 7.34 20.04
N LEU A 112 -4.63 7.58 19.55
CA LEU A 112 -5.69 6.56 19.46
C LEU A 112 -5.34 5.47 18.44
N ILE A 113 -4.81 5.83 17.26
CA ILE A 113 -4.30 4.88 16.27
C ILE A 113 -3.23 4.00 16.91
N ASN A 114 -2.23 4.59 17.59
CA ASN A 114 -1.15 3.84 18.24
C ASN A 114 -1.65 2.87 19.31
N ARG A 115 -2.75 3.19 19.99
CA ARG A 115 -3.39 2.31 20.97
C ARG A 115 -4.10 1.14 20.28
N TYR A 116 -5.12 1.44 19.48
CA TYR A 116 -6.02 0.43 18.93
C TYR A 116 -5.32 -0.50 17.94
N ARG A 117 -4.33 0.01 17.20
CA ARG A 117 -3.59 -0.77 16.21
C ARG A 117 -3.00 -2.05 16.78
N LYS A 118 -2.45 -2.02 18.01
CA LYS A 118 -1.84 -3.19 18.66
C LYS A 118 -2.79 -4.37 18.83
N GLU A 119 -4.10 -4.10 18.86
CA GLU A 119 -5.13 -5.13 18.94
C GLU A 119 -5.53 -5.64 17.56
N LEU A 120 -5.42 -4.78 16.53
CA LEU A 120 -5.91 -5.02 15.17
C LEU A 120 -4.93 -5.77 14.28
N VAL A 121 -3.63 -5.72 14.58
CA VAL A 121 -2.58 -6.31 13.74
C VAL A 121 -1.77 -7.38 14.46
N VAL A 122 -1.24 -8.32 13.68
CA VAL A 122 -0.31 -9.36 14.13
C VAL A 122 0.84 -9.50 13.14
N ASN A 123 1.99 -10.01 13.59
CA ASN A 123 3.10 -10.40 12.71
C ASN A 123 3.11 -11.92 12.61
N LEU A 124 2.68 -12.44 11.46
CA LEU A 124 2.69 -13.88 11.18
C LEU A 124 4.08 -14.30 10.71
N LYS A 125 4.60 -15.43 11.23
CA LYS A 125 5.94 -15.91 10.86
C LYS A 125 5.98 -16.55 9.47
N ASN A 126 4.99 -17.39 9.14
CA ASN A 126 4.95 -18.16 7.90
C ASN A 126 3.52 -18.23 7.34
N PRO A 127 2.91 -17.09 6.95
CA PRO A 127 1.54 -17.06 6.50
C PRO A 127 1.35 -17.93 5.25
N VAL A 128 0.29 -18.74 5.20
CA VAL A 128 -0.15 -19.42 3.98
C VAL A 128 -0.95 -18.44 3.14
N ILE A 129 -0.34 -17.92 2.09
CA ILE A 129 -0.88 -16.81 1.31
C ILE A 129 -1.62 -17.29 0.07
N TYR A 130 -2.86 -16.83 -0.11
CA TYR A 130 -3.60 -16.98 -1.35
C TYR A 130 -3.43 -15.73 -2.21
N ASN A 131 -2.50 -15.80 -3.17
CA ASN A 131 -2.13 -14.64 -3.98
C ASN A 131 -2.58 -14.75 -5.42
N LYS A 132 -2.72 -13.57 -6.04
CA LYS A 132 -3.05 -13.38 -7.45
C LYS A 132 -2.09 -12.37 -8.06
N HIS A 133 -1.81 -12.53 -9.35
CA HIS A 133 -1.07 -11.54 -10.12
C HIS A 133 -1.82 -10.20 -10.19
N THR A 134 -1.15 -9.14 -9.76
CA THR A 134 -1.67 -7.77 -9.79
C THR A 134 -1.83 -7.26 -11.23
N PRO A 135 -2.73 -6.29 -11.47
CA PRO A 135 -2.86 -5.63 -12.77
C PRO A 135 -1.56 -4.97 -13.26
N PHE A 136 -0.75 -4.40 -12.36
CA PHE A 136 0.49 -3.73 -12.76
C PHE A 136 1.59 -4.72 -13.14
N LEU A 137 1.75 -5.84 -12.40
CA LEU A 137 2.62 -6.92 -12.84
C LEU A 137 2.21 -7.43 -14.22
N LYS A 138 0.91 -7.65 -14.45
CA LYS A 138 0.37 -8.06 -15.76
C LYS A 138 0.71 -7.06 -16.87
N LEU A 139 0.66 -5.76 -16.60
CA LEU A 139 1.09 -4.72 -17.52
C LEU A 139 2.57 -4.87 -17.89
N ILE A 140 3.45 -5.02 -16.89
CA ILE A 140 4.90 -5.18 -17.11
C ILE A 140 5.20 -6.39 -17.97
N LEU A 141 4.60 -7.53 -17.63
CA LEU A 141 4.76 -8.78 -18.38
C LEU A 141 4.24 -8.65 -19.82
N PHE A 142 3.14 -7.92 -20.01
CA PHE A 142 2.61 -7.65 -21.35
C PHE A 142 3.59 -6.84 -22.19
N VAL A 143 4.12 -5.75 -21.62
CA VAL A 143 5.06 -4.86 -22.30
C VAL A 143 6.36 -5.60 -22.61
N SER A 144 6.87 -6.39 -21.68
CA SER A 144 8.04 -7.25 -21.89
C SER A 144 7.84 -8.21 -23.07
N ARG A 145 6.68 -8.85 -23.16
CA ARG A 145 6.34 -9.74 -24.28
C ARG A 145 6.37 -9.00 -25.62
N ILE A 146 5.86 -7.77 -25.69
CA ILE A 146 5.90 -6.96 -26.91
C ILE A 146 7.34 -6.56 -27.24
N TYR A 147 8.10 -6.11 -26.24
CA TYR A 147 9.49 -5.71 -26.41
C TYR A 147 10.36 -6.81 -27.02
N TYR A 148 10.23 -8.05 -26.52
CA TYR A 148 11.02 -9.18 -27.00
C TYR A 148 10.57 -9.76 -28.34
N ASN A 149 9.26 -9.88 -28.56
CA ASN A 149 8.73 -10.48 -29.79
C ASN A 149 8.56 -9.48 -30.94
N GLU A 150 8.81 -8.19 -30.70
CA GLU A 150 8.70 -7.03 -31.62
C GLU A 150 7.28 -6.73 -32.11
N LYS A 151 6.49 -7.78 -32.38
CA LYS A 151 5.11 -7.74 -32.86
C LYS A 151 4.31 -8.86 -32.19
N VAL A 152 3.21 -8.51 -31.51
CA VAL A 152 2.36 -9.47 -30.77
C VAL A 152 0.92 -9.44 -31.27
N LEU A 153 0.31 -10.61 -31.49
CA LEU A 153 -1.09 -10.75 -31.90
C LEU A 153 -2.04 -10.42 -30.74
N ILE A 154 -2.96 -9.47 -30.94
CA ILE A 154 -3.84 -8.89 -29.89
C ILE A 154 -4.66 -9.95 -29.13
N ASN A 155 -5.04 -11.05 -29.79
CA ASN A 155 -5.93 -12.08 -29.22
C ASN A 155 -5.19 -13.31 -28.68
N THR A 156 -3.86 -13.31 -28.67
CA THR A 156 -3.08 -14.44 -28.11
C THR A 156 -2.73 -14.21 -26.64
N GLY A 157 -2.67 -15.29 -25.87
CA GLY A 157 -2.23 -15.32 -24.47
C GLY A 157 -3.35 -15.60 -23.46
N LYS A 158 -3.18 -16.68 -22.68
CA LYS A 158 -4.06 -17.08 -21.55
C LYS A 158 -3.93 -16.17 -20.32
N LEU A 159 -2.90 -15.31 -20.29
CA LEU A 159 -2.49 -14.45 -19.18
C LEU A 159 -3.53 -13.43 -18.69
N TYR A 160 -4.55 -13.12 -19.49
CA TYR A 160 -5.45 -12.03 -19.20
C TYR A 160 -6.90 -12.48 -19.19
N ASN A 161 -7.58 -12.21 -18.07
CA ASN A 161 -9.03 -12.00 -18.12
C ASN A 161 -9.29 -10.87 -19.15
N TYR A 162 -10.21 -11.12 -20.09
CA TYR A 162 -10.53 -10.23 -21.21
C TYR A 162 -10.72 -8.77 -20.78
N ASN A 163 -11.34 -8.55 -19.62
CA ASN A 163 -11.61 -7.22 -19.09
C ASN A 163 -10.33 -6.46 -18.68
N TYR A 164 -9.34 -7.11 -18.07
CA TYR A 164 -8.08 -6.47 -17.68
C TYR A 164 -7.19 -6.18 -18.87
N LYS A 165 -7.18 -7.09 -19.86
CA LYS A 165 -6.43 -6.90 -21.11
C LYS A 165 -6.84 -5.61 -21.81
N LYS A 166 -8.15 -5.35 -21.88
CA LYS A 166 -8.69 -4.14 -22.50
C LYS A 166 -8.20 -2.88 -21.81
N ILE A 167 -8.25 -2.83 -20.48
CA ILE A 167 -7.78 -1.67 -19.70
C ILE A 167 -6.28 -1.44 -19.88
N ILE A 168 -5.47 -2.51 -19.84
CA ILE A 168 -4.02 -2.46 -20.06
C ILE A 168 -3.69 -1.92 -21.45
N ILE A 169 -4.33 -2.45 -22.49
CA ILE A 169 -4.13 -1.98 -23.88
C ILE A 169 -4.55 -0.51 -24.01
N SER A 170 -5.71 -0.13 -23.46
CA SER A 170 -6.17 1.27 -23.49
C SER A 170 -5.22 2.22 -22.76
N TYR A 171 -4.66 1.81 -21.61
CA TYR A 171 -3.64 2.57 -20.91
C TYR A 171 -2.38 2.76 -21.78
N LEU A 172 -1.85 1.67 -22.34
CA LEU A 172 -0.66 1.71 -23.19
C LEU A 172 -0.85 2.59 -24.43
N LEU A 173 -2.01 2.52 -25.08
CA LEU A 173 -2.37 3.39 -26.20
C LEU A 173 -2.46 4.86 -25.78
N SER A 174 -3.09 5.16 -24.63
CA SER A 174 -3.19 6.53 -24.13
C SER A 174 -1.84 7.16 -23.79
N LYS A 175 -0.82 6.32 -23.57
CA LYS A 175 0.56 6.71 -23.32
C LYS A 175 1.43 6.67 -24.58
N ASN A 176 0.85 6.38 -25.74
CA ASN A 176 1.54 6.15 -27.01
C ASN A 176 2.69 5.12 -26.89
N LEU A 177 2.57 4.18 -25.95
CA LEU A 177 3.58 3.13 -25.75
C LEU A 177 3.49 2.04 -26.79
N ILE A 178 2.29 1.84 -27.33
CA ILE A 178 2.03 0.83 -28.34
C ILE A 178 1.30 1.42 -29.54
N THR A 179 1.46 0.79 -30.69
CA THR A 179 0.71 1.10 -31.92
C THR A 179 0.15 -0.16 -32.54
N TYR A 180 -0.97 0.00 -33.26
CA TYR A 180 -1.56 -1.09 -34.02
C TYR A 180 -0.87 -1.23 -35.38
N VAL A 181 -0.54 -2.47 -35.72
CA VAL A 181 -0.01 -2.85 -37.04
C VAL A 181 -0.98 -3.86 -37.66
N GLU A 182 -1.40 -3.58 -38.90
CA GLU A 182 -2.31 -4.44 -39.68
C GLU A 182 -3.63 -4.79 -38.96
N ASN A 183 -4.10 -3.92 -38.05
CA ASN A 183 -5.32 -4.10 -37.24
C ASN A 183 -5.38 -5.39 -36.39
N LYS A 184 -4.30 -6.16 -36.31
CA LYS A 184 -4.24 -7.45 -35.61
C LYS A 184 -3.06 -7.55 -34.66
N TYR A 185 -2.02 -6.76 -34.89
CA TYR A 185 -0.81 -6.81 -34.11
C TYR A 185 -0.56 -5.51 -33.35
N ILE A 186 0.20 -5.64 -32.28
CA ILE A 186 0.70 -4.52 -31.49
C ILE A 186 2.22 -4.55 -31.54
N THR A 187 2.82 -3.37 -31.73
CA THR A 187 4.27 -3.13 -31.59
C THR A 187 4.52 -2.05 -30.55
N LEU A 188 5.74 -2.01 -30.02
CA LEU A 188 6.16 -1.04 -29.01
C LEU A 188 6.76 0.20 -29.67
N ASN A 189 6.37 1.40 -29.21
CA ASN A 189 7.10 2.62 -29.52
C ASN A 189 8.29 2.73 -28.56
N ILE A 190 9.48 2.38 -29.05
CA ILE A 190 10.71 2.30 -28.24
C ILE A 190 11.04 3.64 -27.55
N ASN A 191 10.88 4.77 -28.23
CA ASN A 191 11.20 6.09 -27.66
C ASN A 191 10.27 6.46 -26.50
N ASN A 192 8.97 6.15 -26.63
CA ASN A 192 8.00 6.41 -25.58
C ASN A 192 8.14 5.41 -24.42
N TYR A 193 8.49 4.16 -24.72
CA TYR A 193 8.79 3.14 -23.72
C TYR A 193 10.02 3.50 -22.89
N ASP A 194 11.10 3.94 -23.55
CA ASP A 194 12.30 4.47 -22.90
C ASP A 194 11.94 5.63 -21.95
N SER A 195 11.20 6.61 -22.44
CA SER A 195 10.75 7.77 -21.65
C SER A 195 9.87 7.36 -20.46
N TRP A 196 8.95 6.41 -20.68
CA TRP A 196 8.06 5.89 -19.64
C TRP A 196 8.85 5.20 -18.53
N ILE A 197 9.84 4.38 -18.89
CA ILE A 197 10.72 3.73 -17.90
C ILE A 197 11.64 4.73 -17.22
N LYS A 198 12.12 5.81 -17.87
CA LYS A 198 12.94 6.85 -17.21
C LYS A 198 12.12 7.64 -16.18
N GLY A 199 10.82 7.83 -16.41
CA GLY A 199 9.87 8.47 -15.49
C GLY A 199 9.48 7.67 -14.22
N LYS A 200 10.34 6.75 -13.74
CA LYS A 200 10.08 5.69 -12.72
C LYS A 200 9.23 6.13 -11.53
N LYS A 201 9.46 7.35 -11.04
CA LYS A 201 8.78 7.88 -9.86
C LYS A 201 7.32 8.13 -10.18
N GLY A 202 6.48 7.13 -9.90
CA GLY A 202 5.03 7.24 -9.97
C GLY A 202 4.38 6.48 -11.11
N ILE A 203 5.08 5.61 -11.86
CA ILE A 203 4.44 4.78 -12.90
C ILE A 203 3.31 3.92 -12.31
N ILE A 204 3.55 3.28 -11.16
CA ILE A 204 2.53 2.50 -10.43
C ILE A 204 1.32 3.40 -10.11
N ASN A 205 1.59 4.58 -9.55
CA ASN A 205 0.55 5.56 -9.19
C ASN A 205 -0.24 6.07 -10.39
N GLU A 206 0.43 6.32 -11.51
CA GLU A 206 -0.16 6.75 -12.76
C GLU A 206 -1.08 5.66 -13.33
N PHE A 207 -0.55 4.43 -13.42
CA PHE A 207 -1.31 3.28 -13.90
C PHE A 207 -2.54 3.04 -13.04
N TYR A 208 -2.41 2.98 -11.72
CA TYR A 208 -3.57 2.74 -10.84
C TYR A 208 -4.55 3.90 -10.80
N SER A 209 -4.08 5.14 -10.99
CA SER A 209 -4.99 6.28 -11.17
C SER A 209 -5.81 6.16 -12.46
N TYR A 210 -5.23 5.66 -13.56
CA TYR A 210 -5.98 5.32 -14.76
C TYR A 210 -6.91 4.12 -14.54
N PHE A 211 -6.39 3.05 -13.93
CA PHE A 211 -7.09 1.79 -13.71
C PHE A 211 -8.36 2.01 -12.86
N PHE A 212 -8.26 2.75 -11.76
CA PHE A 212 -9.40 3.06 -10.90
C PHE A 212 -10.35 4.11 -11.50
N LYS A 213 -9.90 4.96 -12.43
CA LYS A 213 -10.81 5.88 -13.16
C LYS A 213 -11.88 5.11 -13.94
N SER A 214 -11.55 3.92 -14.47
CA SER A 214 -12.52 3.02 -15.11
C SER A 214 -13.56 2.43 -14.14
N LYS A 215 -13.36 2.63 -12.83
CA LYS A 215 -14.20 2.15 -11.72
C LYS A 215 -14.63 3.31 -10.81
N SER A 216 -14.98 4.46 -11.39
CA SER A 216 -15.23 5.74 -10.68
C SER A 216 -16.24 5.72 -9.53
N LYS A 217 -17.08 4.69 -9.42
CA LYS A 217 -18.03 4.52 -8.30
C LYS A 217 -17.38 3.95 -7.03
N LEU A 218 -16.27 3.21 -7.17
CA LEU A 218 -15.61 2.54 -6.06
C LEU A 218 -14.64 3.48 -5.34
N LYS A 219 -14.70 3.49 -4.01
CA LYS A 219 -13.84 4.30 -3.13
C LYS A 219 -12.53 3.58 -2.76
N VAL A 220 -11.91 2.90 -3.73
CA VAL A 220 -10.74 2.03 -3.49
C VAL A 220 -9.57 2.77 -2.83
N LYS A 221 -9.30 4.01 -3.26
CA LYS A 221 -8.23 4.82 -2.65
C LYS A 221 -8.53 5.13 -1.18
N GLU A 222 -9.78 5.41 -0.85
CA GLU A 222 -10.20 5.69 0.53
C GLU A 222 -10.04 4.45 1.41
N LEU A 223 -10.48 3.28 0.94
CA LEU A 223 -10.26 1.99 1.60
C LEU A 223 -8.77 1.78 1.91
N PHE A 224 -7.89 1.97 0.94
CA PHE A 224 -6.44 1.81 1.15
C PHE A 224 -5.88 2.79 2.17
N TYR A 225 -6.28 4.06 2.15
CA TYR A 225 -5.90 5.01 3.21
C TYR A 225 -6.33 4.53 4.60
N ARG A 226 -7.53 3.96 4.74
CA ARG A 226 -8.00 3.41 6.02
C ARG A 226 -7.17 2.21 6.45
N LEU A 227 -6.97 1.24 5.56
CA LEU A 227 -6.18 0.05 5.87
C LEU A 227 -4.72 0.39 6.20
N MET A 228 -4.10 1.36 5.53
CA MET A 228 -2.74 1.82 5.84
C MET A 228 -2.63 2.53 7.18
N SER A 229 -3.70 3.16 7.66
CA SER A 229 -3.70 3.71 9.02
C SER A 229 -3.71 2.64 10.11
N ILE A 230 -4.11 1.41 9.76
CA ILE A 230 -4.06 0.22 10.62
C ILE A 230 -2.74 -0.53 10.42
N GLN A 231 -2.33 -0.78 9.19
CA GLN A 231 -1.12 -1.51 8.84
C GLN A 231 0.02 -0.52 8.55
N VAL A 232 0.88 -0.29 9.54
CA VAL A 232 1.97 0.70 9.48
C VAL A 232 3.29 0.07 9.01
N ASN A 233 3.41 -1.26 9.09
CA ASN A 233 4.51 -2.02 8.52
C ASN A 233 4.01 -3.04 7.48
N ILE A 234 4.81 -3.31 6.45
CA ILE A 234 4.52 -4.30 5.40
C ILE A 234 4.45 -5.74 5.92
N GLU A 235 5.02 -6.02 7.10
CA GLU A 235 4.99 -7.34 7.75
C GLU A 235 3.71 -7.56 8.57
N GLU A 236 2.95 -6.50 8.83
CA GLU A 236 1.76 -6.56 9.67
C GLU A 236 0.58 -7.13 8.88
N TRP A 237 -0.16 -8.02 9.54
CA TRP A 237 -1.38 -8.63 9.07
C TRP A 237 -2.56 -8.11 9.88
N ILE A 238 -3.60 -7.63 9.21
CA ILE A 238 -4.80 -7.10 9.85
C ILE A 238 -5.79 -8.24 10.08
N ASP A 239 -6.26 -8.38 11.32
CA ASP A 239 -7.27 -9.35 11.72
C ASP A 239 -8.66 -8.94 11.21
N VAL A 240 -9.19 -9.72 10.27
CA VAL A 240 -10.49 -9.47 9.62
C VAL A 240 -11.63 -9.44 10.63
N LYS A 241 -11.59 -10.25 11.70
CA LYS A 241 -12.66 -10.28 12.70
C LYS A 241 -12.75 -8.97 13.46
N LYS A 242 -11.61 -8.34 13.74
CA LYS A 242 -11.53 -7.09 14.52
C LYS A 242 -11.83 -5.83 13.73
N ILE A 243 -11.80 -5.90 12.41
CA ILE A 243 -12.10 -4.78 11.50
C ILE A 243 -13.36 -4.99 10.65
N LYS A 244 -14.26 -5.90 11.03
CA LYS A 244 -15.52 -6.17 10.30
C LYS A 244 -16.33 -4.90 9.99
N TRP A 245 -16.32 -3.93 10.91
CA TRP A 245 -16.98 -2.63 10.73
C TRP A 245 -16.42 -1.85 9.54
N LEU A 246 -15.10 -1.89 9.30
CA LEU A 246 -14.45 -1.24 8.16
C LEU A 246 -14.77 -1.99 6.86
N LEU A 247 -14.62 -3.32 6.88
CA LEU A 247 -14.81 -4.14 5.68
C LEU A 247 -16.25 -4.12 5.18
N LYS A 248 -17.24 -4.01 6.09
CA LYS A 248 -18.65 -3.89 5.74
C LYS A 248 -18.96 -2.59 5.00
N GLU A 249 -18.36 -1.47 5.42
CA GLU A 249 -18.54 -0.16 4.76
C GLU A 249 -18.01 -0.17 3.32
N TYR A 250 -16.91 -0.89 3.07
CA TYR A 250 -16.22 -0.96 1.78
C TYR A 250 -16.34 -2.35 1.12
N THR A 251 -17.51 -2.99 1.23
CA THR A 251 -17.68 -4.40 0.80
C THR A 251 -17.31 -4.61 -0.68
N GLU A 252 -17.75 -3.72 -1.56
CA GLU A 252 -17.47 -3.81 -3.00
C GLU A 252 -15.98 -3.55 -3.32
N GLU A 253 -15.39 -2.54 -2.68
CA GLU A 253 -13.98 -2.20 -2.85
C GLU A 253 -13.05 -3.31 -2.34
N VAL A 254 -13.38 -3.92 -1.19
CA VAL A 254 -12.63 -5.04 -0.63
C VAL A 254 -12.70 -6.24 -1.57
N SER A 255 -13.89 -6.60 -2.04
CA SER A 255 -14.10 -7.69 -3.00
C SER A 255 -13.29 -7.47 -4.28
N PHE A 256 -13.37 -6.26 -4.84
CA PHE A 256 -12.61 -5.87 -6.01
C PHE A 256 -11.10 -5.93 -5.77
N ALA A 257 -10.61 -5.37 -4.66
CA ALA A 257 -9.18 -5.31 -4.34
C ALA A 257 -8.59 -6.72 -4.08
N LEU A 258 -9.36 -7.64 -3.49
CA LEU A 258 -9.02 -9.06 -3.37
C LEU A 258 -9.02 -9.76 -4.74
N GLU A 259 -9.97 -9.43 -5.62
CA GLU A 259 -10.02 -9.99 -6.97
C GLU A 259 -8.74 -9.70 -7.77
N ILE A 260 -8.23 -8.46 -7.65
CA ILE A 260 -7.04 -7.99 -8.37
C ILE A 260 -5.73 -8.15 -7.60
N GLY A 261 -5.73 -8.78 -6.41
CA GLY A 261 -4.51 -9.03 -5.64
C GLY A 261 -3.85 -7.80 -5.02
N LEU A 262 -4.59 -6.70 -4.82
CA LEU A 262 -4.12 -5.53 -4.08
C LEU A 262 -4.38 -5.64 -2.57
N ILE A 263 -5.34 -6.47 -2.19
CA ILE A 263 -5.43 -7.03 -0.83
C ILE A 263 -5.07 -8.50 -0.93
N ILE A 264 -4.15 -8.90 -0.06
CA ILE A 264 -3.67 -10.26 0.11
C ILE A 264 -4.44 -10.88 1.26
N LYS A 265 -4.84 -12.15 1.10
CA LYS A 265 -5.54 -12.90 2.14
C LYS A 265 -4.69 -14.08 2.61
N CYS A 266 -4.60 -14.24 3.91
CA CYS A 266 -4.08 -15.43 4.58
C CYS A 266 -5.23 -16.07 5.37
N LYS A 267 -5.35 -17.39 5.28
CA LYS A 267 -6.33 -18.15 6.08
C LYS A 267 -5.58 -19.22 6.86
N GLU A 268 -5.47 -18.99 8.15
CA GLU A 268 -5.05 -19.98 9.15
C GLU A 268 -6.28 -20.33 10.01
N ASP A 269 -6.12 -20.45 11.34
CA ASP A 269 -7.24 -20.54 12.30
C ASP A 269 -8.13 -19.28 12.28
N GLU A 270 -7.56 -18.15 11.86
CA GLU A 270 -8.27 -16.91 11.63
C GLU A 270 -7.99 -16.36 10.22
N GLU A 271 -8.82 -15.40 9.81
CA GLU A 271 -8.67 -14.73 8.52
C GLU A 271 -7.92 -13.42 8.71
N TYR A 272 -6.81 -13.27 7.99
CA TYR A 272 -6.00 -12.07 7.99
C TYR A 272 -5.90 -11.48 6.59
N ILE A 273 -5.79 -10.16 6.52
CA ILE A 273 -5.51 -9.45 5.27
C ILE A 273 -4.28 -8.56 5.39
N GLN A 274 -3.65 -8.33 4.25
CA GLN A 274 -2.51 -7.43 4.14
C GLN A 274 -2.62 -6.64 2.84
N LEU A 275 -2.16 -5.39 2.84
CA LEU A 275 -2.03 -4.62 1.60
C LEU A 275 -0.82 -5.10 0.80
N SER A 276 -0.97 -5.25 -0.52
CA SER A 276 0.14 -5.66 -1.36
C SER A 276 1.25 -4.60 -1.43
N ASN A 277 2.45 -5.03 -1.81
CA ASN A 277 3.60 -4.13 -1.94
C ASN A 277 3.37 -3.02 -2.98
N GLU A 278 2.51 -3.25 -3.97
CA GLU A 278 2.10 -2.23 -4.92
C GLU A 278 1.22 -1.15 -4.29
N VAL A 279 0.32 -1.52 -3.36
CA VAL A 279 -0.44 -0.55 -2.59
C VAL A 279 0.50 0.29 -1.73
N TRP A 280 1.45 -0.34 -1.05
CA TRP A 280 2.48 0.41 -0.32
C TRP A 280 3.19 1.42 -1.21
N ASN A 281 3.70 1.00 -2.37
CA ASN A 281 4.32 1.91 -3.34
C ASN A 281 3.42 3.07 -3.81
N MET A 282 2.10 2.87 -3.84
CA MET A 282 1.20 3.94 -4.24
C MET A 282 1.13 5.08 -3.21
N PHE A 283 1.23 4.75 -1.92
CA PHE A 283 0.87 5.65 -0.83
C PHE A 283 2.02 5.99 0.14
N SER A 284 3.07 5.17 0.23
CA SER A 284 4.28 5.51 0.98
C SER A 284 5.27 6.27 0.10
N LYS A 285 5.86 7.34 0.64
CA LYS A 285 7.01 8.03 -0.01
C LYS A 285 8.29 7.22 0.11
N ASP A 286 8.36 6.37 1.13
CA ASP A 286 9.45 5.42 1.36
C ASP A 286 9.19 4.18 0.53
N THR A 287 10.13 3.86 -0.34
CA THR A 287 10.00 2.84 -1.36
C THR A 287 11.20 1.90 -1.28
N PHE A 288 10.92 0.60 -1.45
CA PHE A 288 11.83 -0.48 -1.84
C PHE A 288 12.76 -1.16 -0.81
N ASP A 289 13.03 -0.63 0.37
CA ASP A 289 14.01 -1.27 1.28
C ASP A 289 13.53 -2.56 1.97
N LYS A 290 12.24 -2.92 1.84
CA LYS A 290 11.63 -4.09 2.50
C LYS A 290 11.18 -5.23 1.58
N TYR A 291 11.48 -5.17 0.28
CA TYR A 291 11.33 -6.37 -0.54
C TYR A 291 12.41 -7.36 -0.10
N ASN A 292 12.04 -8.62 0.14
CA ASN A 292 12.98 -9.64 0.59
C ASN A 292 14.19 -9.70 -0.37
N ASN A 293 15.37 -9.43 0.17
CA ASN A 293 16.62 -9.35 -0.60
C ASN A 293 17.20 -10.74 -0.92
N GLU A 294 16.47 -11.83 -0.71
CA GLU A 294 17.02 -13.19 -0.70
C GLU A 294 16.15 -14.24 -1.42
N GLU A 295 15.19 -13.83 -2.27
CA GLU A 295 14.25 -14.77 -2.93
C GLU A 295 14.62 -15.10 -4.39
N ILE A 296 15.67 -14.48 -4.94
CA ILE A 296 16.08 -14.72 -6.33
C ILE A 296 17.08 -15.85 -6.41
N VAL A 297 16.74 -16.89 -7.18
CA VAL A 297 17.63 -18.02 -7.49
C VAL A 297 18.14 -17.89 -8.91
N ILE A 298 19.46 -18.03 -9.08
CA ILE A 298 20.11 -18.04 -10.40
C ILE A 298 20.74 -19.40 -10.63
N THR A 299 20.35 -20.06 -11.71
CA THR A 299 20.89 -21.37 -12.08
C THR A 299 22.18 -21.22 -12.92
N PRO A 300 23.02 -22.27 -13.01
CA PRO A 300 24.20 -22.26 -13.87
C PRO A 300 23.90 -22.02 -15.37
N ASP A 301 22.66 -22.29 -15.80
CA ASP A 301 22.18 -22.09 -17.17
C ASP A 301 21.71 -20.66 -17.45
N SER A 302 22.07 -19.70 -16.58
CA SER A 302 21.66 -18.29 -16.69
C SER A 302 20.14 -18.09 -16.63
N GLU A 303 19.42 -18.96 -15.91
CA GLU A 303 18.01 -18.75 -15.60
C GLU A 303 17.86 -18.09 -14.23
N VAL A 304 17.02 -17.06 -14.18
CA VAL A 304 16.70 -16.31 -12.97
C VAL A 304 15.26 -16.58 -12.58
N PHE A 305 15.08 -17.15 -11.40
CA PHE A 305 13.79 -17.41 -10.80
C PHE A 305 13.47 -16.27 -9.84
N ILE A 306 12.42 -15.53 -10.15
CA ILE A 306 11.95 -14.37 -9.38
C ILE A 306 10.54 -14.67 -8.90
N SER A 307 10.20 -14.39 -7.64
CA SER A 307 8.80 -14.53 -7.22
C SER A 307 7.96 -13.48 -7.95
N TYR A 308 6.73 -13.82 -8.37
CA TYR A 308 5.84 -12.77 -8.88
C TYR A 308 5.48 -11.71 -7.81
N LYS A 309 5.76 -12.00 -6.53
CA LYS A 309 5.56 -11.09 -5.38
C LYS A 309 6.70 -10.08 -5.22
N ASP A 310 7.81 -10.29 -5.93
CA ASP A 310 8.92 -9.36 -5.93
C ASP A 310 8.53 -7.98 -6.45
N ASP A 311 9.41 -7.03 -6.23
CA ASP A 311 9.28 -5.67 -6.73
C ASP A 311 8.97 -5.65 -8.23
N PRO A 312 7.77 -5.18 -8.63
CA PRO A 312 7.39 -5.14 -10.04
C PRO A 312 8.30 -4.21 -10.85
N LEU A 313 8.94 -3.19 -10.26
CA LEU A 313 9.92 -2.37 -10.96
C LEU A 313 11.25 -3.10 -11.17
N PHE A 314 11.63 -4.01 -10.26
CA PHE A 314 12.76 -4.92 -10.49
C PHE A 314 12.43 -5.93 -11.59
N ILE A 315 11.22 -6.50 -11.61
CA ILE A 315 10.75 -7.37 -12.69
C ILE A 315 10.75 -6.63 -14.03
N LEU A 316 10.32 -5.36 -14.05
CA LEU A 316 10.39 -4.52 -15.23
C LEU A 316 11.84 -4.32 -15.70
N MET A 317 12.78 -4.07 -14.79
CA MET A 317 14.20 -3.99 -15.13
C MET A 317 14.75 -5.33 -15.65
N MET A 318 14.40 -6.45 -15.00
CA MET A 318 14.77 -7.80 -15.47
C MET A 318 14.26 -8.03 -16.89
N SER A 319 13.05 -7.57 -17.20
CA SER A 319 12.45 -7.71 -18.51
C SER A 319 13.13 -6.91 -19.64
N GLN A 320 14.12 -6.09 -19.33
CA GLN A 320 14.96 -5.40 -20.31
C GLN A 320 16.24 -6.18 -20.63
N PHE A 321 16.75 -6.92 -19.65
CA PHE A 321 18.02 -7.63 -19.69
C PHE A 321 17.89 -9.15 -19.68
N GLY A 322 16.67 -9.67 -19.61
CA GLY A 322 16.38 -11.09 -19.60
C GLY A 322 15.07 -11.39 -20.33
N LYS A 323 15.06 -12.50 -21.06
CA LYS A 323 13.89 -12.97 -21.81
C LYS A 323 13.04 -13.88 -20.91
N LEU A 324 11.77 -13.53 -20.73
CA LEU A 324 10.82 -14.40 -20.02
C LEU A 324 10.64 -15.72 -20.78
N LYS A 325 10.93 -16.86 -20.13
CA LYS A 325 10.87 -18.20 -20.72
C LYS A 325 9.51 -18.87 -20.59
N ASN A 326 8.83 -18.73 -19.44
CA ASN A 326 7.57 -19.40 -19.19
C ASN A 326 6.36 -18.62 -19.71
N GLU A 327 5.38 -19.34 -20.27
CA GLU A 327 4.03 -18.80 -20.42
C GLU A 327 3.37 -18.78 -19.05
N ILE A 328 3.30 -17.60 -18.44
CA ILE A 328 2.83 -17.44 -17.06
C ILE A 328 1.38 -17.92 -16.93
N SER A 329 1.18 -18.99 -16.16
CA SER A 329 -0.13 -19.42 -15.68
C SER A 329 -0.48 -18.66 -14.39
N ASN A 330 -1.76 -18.63 -13.97
CA ASN A 330 -2.11 -18.02 -12.68
C ASN A 330 -1.60 -18.83 -11.47
N ASP A 331 -1.11 -20.05 -11.71
CA ASP A 331 -0.67 -20.99 -10.67
C ASP A 331 0.87 -21.01 -10.54
N ASP A 332 1.59 -20.31 -11.41
CA ASP A 332 3.06 -20.27 -11.39
C ASP A 332 3.54 -19.38 -10.24
N TYR A 333 4.36 -19.93 -9.35
CA TYR A 333 4.95 -19.16 -8.24
C TYR A 333 6.12 -18.26 -8.68
N PHE A 334 6.83 -18.68 -9.73
CA PHE A 334 8.04 -18.02 -10.21
C PHE A 334 7.90 -17.52 -11.64
N LEU A 335 8.49 -16.35 -11.89
CA LEU A 335 8.81 -15.83 -13.21
C LEU A 335 10.23 -16.30 -13.54
N VAL A 336 10.40 -16.94 -14.71
CA VAL A 336 11.70 -17.47 -15.14
C VAL A 336 12.24 -16.64 -16.29
N PHE A 337 13.35 -15.96 -16.05
CA PHE A 337 14.04 -15.13 -17.04
C PHE A 337 15.36 -15.77 -17.47
N ASP A 338 15.64 -15.75 -18.77
CA ASP A 338 16.93 -16.12 -19.34
C ASP A 338 17.77 -14.86 -19.57
N ILE A 339 18.90 -14.75 -18.87
CA ILE A 339 19.82 -13.59 -18.94
C ILE A 339 21.10 -13.90 -19.75
N SER A 340 21.11 -14.97 -20.54
CA SER A 340 22.23 -15.33 -21.41
C SER A 340 22.53 -14.24 -22.45
N VAL A 341 23.78 -14.23 -22.96
CA VAL A 341 24.27 -13.25 -23.96
C VAL A 341 23.33 -13.13 -25.16
N SER A 342 22.78 -14.24 -25.65
CA SER A 342 21.84 -14.28 -26.78
C SER A 342 20.47 -13.68 -26.47
N SER A 343 20.11 -13.56 -25.20
CA SER A 343 18.80 -13.12 -24.72
C SER A 343 18.77 -11.64 -24.30
N VAL A 344 19.92 -10.99 -24.20
CA VAL A 344 20.02 -9.55 -23.89
C VAL A 344 19.94 -8.73 -25.18
N LYS A 345 18.91 -7.87 -25.31
CA LYS A 345 18.88 -6.88 -26.40
C LYS A 345 19.92 -5.79 -26.08
N SER A 346 20.78 -5.44 -27.05
CA SER A 346 21.93 -4.53 -26.88
C SER A 346 21.59 -3.06 -26.58
N SER A 347 20.32 -2.67 -26.66
CA SER A 347 19.88 -1.30 -26.47
C SER A 347 19.84 -0.87 -24.99
N GLN A 348 20.53 0.22 -24.65
CA GLN A 348 20.36 0.94 -23.38
C GLN A 348 18.98 1.62 -23.36
N ILE A 349 17.95 0.93 -22.88
CA ILE A 349 16.62 1.50 -22.66
C ILE A 349 16.43 1.79 -21.18
N GLY A 350 16.07 3.03 -20.84
CA GLY A 350 15.83 3.53 -19.49
C GLY A 350 17.07 4.12 -18.82
N ASP A 351 16.94 4.53 -17.55
CA ASP A 351 18.10 4.90 -16.70
C ASP A 351 18.82 3.67 -16.10
N TYR A 352 18.51 2.47 -16.61
CA TYR A 352 19.15 1.25 -16.15
C TYR A 352 20.36 0.99 -17.02
N THR A 353 21.53 1.37 -16.51
CA THR A 353 22.77 0.82 -17.07
C THR A 353 22.82 -0.67 -16.74
N TYR A 354 23.42 -1.46 -17.63
CA TYR A 354 23.65 -2.88 -17.36
C TYR A 354 24.40 -3.08 -16.02
N LYS A 355 25.33 -2.17 -15.68
CA LYS A 355 25.98 -2.09 -14.37
C LYS A 355 25.01 -1.94 -13.18
N LYS A 356 23.98 -1.10 -13.32
CA LYS A 356 22.94 -0.91 -12.28
C LYS A 356 22.06 -2.16 -12.15
N PHE A 357 21.72 -2.80 -13.27
CA PHE A 357 21.03 -4.10 -13.28
C PHE A 357 21.84 -5.15 -12.51
N LEU A 358 23.11 -5.34 -12.84
CA LEU A 358 23.98 -6.31 -12.16
C LEU A 358 24.11 -6.03 -10.67
N ARG A 359 24.25 -4.75 -10.28
CA ARG A 359 24.31 -4.38 -8.86
C ARG A 359 23.03 -4.77 -8.14
N ASN A 360 21.87 -4.44 -8.70
CA ASN A 360 20.58 -4.76 -8.11
C ASN A 360 20.31 -6.28 -8.07
N LEU A 361 20.77 -7.02 -9.08
CA LEU A 361 20.69 -8.48 -9.09
C LEU A 361 21.52 -9.06 -7.95
N LYS A 362 22.80 -8.65 -7.82
CA LYS A 362 23.71 -9.08 -6.73
C LYS A 362 23.20 -8.78 -5.34
N THR A 363 22.50 -7.66 -5.14
CA THR A 363 21.93 -7.32 -3.82
C THR A 363 20.70 -8.15 -3.45
N ARG A 364 20.09 -8.85 -4.41
CA ARG A 364 18.81 -9.57 -4.23
C ARG A 364 18.91 -11.08 -4.39
N CYS A 365 20.11 -11.60 -4.65
CA CYS A 365 20.39 -13.02 -4.78
C CYS A 365 21.47 -13.41 -3.77
N ASN A 366 21.29 -14.59 -3.16
CA ASN A 366 22.24 -15.11 -2.17
C ASN A 366 23.55 -15.55 -2.82
N ASN A 367 23.47 -16.06 -4.04
CA ASN A 367 24.63 -16.51 -4.81
C ASN A 367 24.38 -16.37 -6.31
N ILE A 368 25.41 -16.00 -7.06
CA ILE A 368 25.42 -16.06 -8.52
C ILE A 368 26.51 -17.06 -8.91
N PRO A 369 26.20 -18.13 -9.66
CA PRO A 369 27.22 -19.06 -10.12
C PRO A 369 28.36 -18.35 -10.87
N ASP A 370 29.61 -18.75 -10.66
CA ASP A 370 30.80 -18.09 -11.23
C ASP A 370 30.73 -17.99 -12.77
N LEU A 371 30.31 -19.08 -13.43
CA LEU A 371 30.12 -19.11 -14.88
C LEU A 371 29.12 -18.06 -15.37
N VAL A 372 28.03 -17.85 -14.63
CA VAL A 372 27.04 -16.83 -14.94
C VAL A 372 27.62 -15.44 -14.68
N CYS A 373 28.41 -15.24 -13.62
CA CYS A 373 29.12 -14.00 -13.38
C CYS A 373 30.05 -13.62 -14.56
N GLU A 374 30.79 -14.57 -15.09
CA GLU A 374 31.67 -14.36 -16.26
C GLU A 374 30.87 -13.96 -17.50
N GLN A 375 29.77 -14.68 -17.80
CA GLN A 375 28.88 -14.36 -18.92
C GLN A 375 28.31 -12.95 -18.78
N LEU A 376 27.84 -12.56 -17.59
CA LEU A 376 27.31 -11.23 -17.33
C LEU A 376 28.38 -10.14 -17.50
N ILE A 377 29.63 -10.39 -17.11
CA ILE A 377 30.74 -9.46 -17.37
C ILE A 377 30.99 -9.32 -18.88
N GLU A 378 30.91 -10.40 -19.65
CA GLU A 378 31.06 -10.36 -21.10
C GLU A 378 29.95 -9.55 -21.77
N VAL A 379 28.69 -9.74 -21.37
CA VAL A 379 27.55 -8.92 -21.85
C VAL A 379 27.78 -7.45 -21.54
N ASN A 380 28.26 -7.12 -20.34
CA ASN A 380 28.57 -5.72 -19.98
C ASN A 380 29.66 -5.13 -20.89
N LYS A 381 30.67 -5.91 -21.30
CA LYS A 381 31.72 -5.45 -22.22
C LYS A 381 31.15 -5.18 -23.62
N LYS A 382 30.34 -6.09 -24.17
CA LYS A 382 29.68 -5.93 -25.47
C LYS A 382 28.76 -4.71 -25.51
N THR A 383 27.92 -4.55 -24.49
CA THR A 383 27.01 -3.41 -24.38
C THR A 383 27.74 -2.07 -24.21
N VAL A 384 28.94 -2.06 -23.62
CA VAL A 384 29.77 -0.84 -23.55
C VAL A 384 30.48 -0.55 -24.86
N SER A 385 30.87 -1.57 -25.65
CA SER A 385 31.58 -1.38 -26.93
C SER A 385 30.69 -1.04 -28.12
N GLU A 386 29.39 -1.35 -28.05
CA GLU A 386 28.39 -1.05 -29.10
C GLU A 386 27.75 0.34 -28.96
N ASN A 387 28.13 1.10 -27.93
CA ASN A 387 27.75 2.50 -27.71
C ASN A 387 28.98 3.40 -27.78
#